data_AF-A0A9P7HNC7-F1
#
_entry.id   AF-A0A9P7HNC7-F1
#
_cell.length_a   1.000
_cell.length_b   1.000
_cell.length_c   1.000
_cell.angle_alpha   90.00
_cell.angle_beta   90.00
_cell.angle_gamma   90.00
#
_symmetry.space_group_name_H-M   'P 1'
#
loop_
_entity.id
_entity.type
_entity.pdbx_description
1 polymer ?
#
loop_
_entity_poly.entity_id
_entity_poly.type
_entity_poly.pdbx_seq_one_letter_code
_entity_poly.pdbx_strand_id
1 'polypeptide(L)'
;MEIPFDPLPSSKEGWSSGLEFFKELDAWTHKYEQEVARPTATNDQYVRVYVDSAVSKLPGFVAVTIRKVLAESLDDIMRTSLCLEPPGLLLSAFIKVVRTFRITYLRYMALPRSRPIRLVAEQPNPGTTHFNFDQLSFQPWYVKPNFRASWGPVALLLRSFGGKVPSWSKERYQPQGYDLMTIGPDPQKGKGVEEMVTAVGVIKARGVATCPFSQGLGS
;
A
#
# COMPACT_ATOMS: atom_id res chain seq x y z
N MET A 1 20.73 -3.01 -14.35
CA MET A 1 19.77 -4.12 -14.19
C MET A 1 19.43 -4.58 -15.59
N GLU A 2 19.96 -5.72 -16.02
CA GLU A 2 19.62 -6.32 -17.32
C GLU A 2 18.45 -7.27 -17.06
N ILE A 3 17.23 -6.76 -17.19
CA ILE A 3 16.04 -7.60 -17.14
C ILE A 3 15.89 -8.18 -18.56
N PRO A 4 15.94 -9.52 -18.74
CA PRO A 4 15.79 -10.12 -20.05
C PRO A 4 14.33 -10.01 -20.51
N PHE A 5 14.12 -9.39 -21.68
CA PHE A 5 12.81 -9.24 -22.31
C PHE A 5 12.53 -10.32 -23.37
N ASP A 6 13.39 -11.33 -23.48
CA ASP A 6 13.29 -12.44 -24.43
C ASP A 6 11.90 -13.10 -24.57
N PRO A 7 11.06 -13.18 -23.51
CA PRO A 7 9.70 -13.72 -23.64
C PRO A 7 8.74 -12.84 -24.43
N LEU A 8 9.07 -11.57 -24.68
CA LEU A 8 8.24 -10.63 -25.43
C LEU A 8 8.49 -10.78 -26.94
N PRO A 9 7.43 -10.88 -27.77
CA PRO A 9 7.56 -11.12 -29.21
C PRO A 9 8.51 -10.17 -29.93
N SER A 10 8.41 -8.87 -29.63
CA SER A 10 9.21 -7.84 -30.32
C SER A 10 10.54 -7.55 -29.63
N SER A 11 10.95 -8.34 -28.64
CA SER A 11 12.23 -8.12 -27.93
C SER A 11 13.46 -8.23 -28.84
N LYS A 12 13.38 -8.98 -29.95
CA LYS A 12 14.50 -9.16 -30.88
C LYS A 12 14.62 -8.03 -31.92
N GLU A 13 13.49 -7.48 -32.33
CA GLU A 13 13.40 -6.46 -33.39
C GLU A 13 13.29 -5.04 -32.80
N GLY A 14 12.99 -4.94 -31.51
CA GLY A 14 12.66 -3.69 -30.83
C GLY A 14 11.18 -3.33 -30.99
N TRP A 15 10.69 -2.46 -30.10
CA TRP A 15 9.30 -1.98 -30.16
C TRP A 15 9.21 -0.68 -30.95
N SER A 16 8.18 -0.55 -31.78
CA SER A 16 7.89 0.67 -32.53
C SER A 16 7.38 1.81 -31.64
N SER A 17 6.74 1.46 -30.52
CA SER A 17 6.19 2.42 -29.56
C SER A 17 6.14 1.85 -28.14
N GLY A 18 6.14 2.73 -27.14
CA GLY A 18 5.94 2.34 -25.74
C GLY A 18 4.58 1.68 -25.48
N LEU A 19 3.58 1.94 -26.33
CA LEU A 19 2.28 1.28 -26.28
C LEU A 19 2.36 -0.19 -26.70
N GLU A 20 3.16 -0.48 -27.72
CA GLU A 20 3.39 -1.86 -28.19
C GLU A 20 4.10 -2.68 -27.12
N PHE A 21 5.18 -2.13 -26.54
CA PHE A 21 5.86 -2.72 -25.40
C PHE A 21 4.90 -3.02 -24.23
N PHE A 22 4.07 -2.04 -23.86
CA PHE A 22 3.10 -2.21 -22.77
C PHE A 22 2.10 -3.33 -23.06
N LYS A 23 1.54 -3.39 -24.28
CA LYS A 23 0.58 -4.43 -24.67
C LYS A 23 1.19 -5.83 -24.65
N GLU A 24 2.43 -5.97 -25.13
CA GLU A 24 3.13 -7.26 -25.09
C GLU A 24 3.42 -7.69 -23.65
N LEU A 25 3.88 -6.75 -22.82
CA LEU A 25 4.16 -7.01 -21.41
C LEU A 25 2.88 -7.38 -20.64
N ASP A 26 1.78 -6.68 -20.88
CA ASP A 26 0.46 -6.93 -20.29
C ASP A 26 -0.06 -8.33 -20.67
N ALA A 27 -0.01 -8.67 -21.97
CA ALA A 27 -0.43 -9.97 -22.47
C ALA A 27 0.44 -11.12 -21.91
N TRP A 28 1.76 -10.90 -21.84
CA TRP A 28 2.68 -11.86 -21.24
C TRP A 28 2.38 -12.05 -19.74
N THR A 29 2.15 -10.96 -19.01
CA THR A 29 1.84 -10.97 -17.58
C THR A 29 0.56 -11.76 -17.31
N HIS A 30 -0.52 -11.49 -18.06
CA HIS A 30 -1.77 -12.23 -17.92
C HIS A 30 -1.62 -13.73 -18.19
N LYS A 31 -0.87 -14.13 -19.23
CA LYS A 31 -0.59 -15.55 -19.49
C LYS A 31 0.19 -16.20 -18.34
N TYR A 32 1.26 -15.54 -17.91
CA TYR A 32 2.09 -16.03 -16.82
C TYR A 32 1.28 -16.19 -15.54
N GLU A 33 0.47 -15.20 -15.17
CA GLU A 33 -0.42 -15.25 -14.01
C GLU A 33 -1.41 -16.42 -14.10
N GLN A 34 -2.02 -16.69 -15.26
CA GLN A 34 -2.93 -17.83 -15.42
C GLN A 34 -2.23 -19.17 -15.18
N GLU A 35 -0.95 -19.28 -15.55
CA GLU A 35 -0.18 -20.51 -15.38
C GLU A 35 0.23 -20.73 -13.92
N VAL A 36 0.70 -19.69 -13.23
CA VAL A 36 1.34 -19.78 -11.91
C VAL A 36 0.44 -19.42 -10.73
N ALA A 37 -0.50 -18.49 -10.90
CA ALA A 37 -1.37 -17.99 -9.82
C ALA A 37 -2.56 -18.94 -9.61
N ARG A 38 -2.27 -20.18 -9.18
CA ARG A 38 -3.28 -21.20 -8.89
C ARG A 38 -3.75 -21.13 -7.43
N PRO A 39 -5.01 -21.50 -7.16
CA PRO A 39 -5.49 -21.63 -5.78
C PRO A 39 -4.74 -22.74 -5.06
N THR A 40 -4.09 -22.41 -3.95
CA THR A 40 -3.37 -23.37 -3.09
C THR A 40 -3.77 -23.17 -1.63
N ALA A 41 -3.61 -24.21 -0.82
CA ALA A 41 -3.91 -24.14 0.62
C ALA A 41 -3.09 -23.04 1.34
N THR A 42 -1.85 -22.81 0.90
CA THR A 42 -0.99 -21.75 1.43
C THR A 42 -1.55 -20.35 1.15
N ASN A 43 -2.16 -20.14 -0.02
CA ASN A 43 -2.78 -18.86 -0.36
C ASN A 43 -4.03 -18.58 0.49
N ASP A 44 -4.85 -19.61 0.74
CA ASP A 44 -5.99 -19.47 1.67
C ASP A 44 -5.50 -19.15 3.09
N GLN A 45 -4.43 -19.80 3.56
CA GLN A 45 -3.82 -19.48 4.85
C GLN A 45 -3.33 -18.04 4.88
N TYR A 46 -2.71 -17.54 3.80
CA TYR A 46 -2.28 -16.15 3.70
C TYR A 46 -3.47 -15.19 3.88
N VAL A 47 -4.58 -15.43 3.17
CA VAL A 47 -5.79 -14.60 3.31
C VAL A 47 -6.34 -14.65 4.73
N ARG A 48 -6.42 -15.83 5.35
CA ARG A 48 -6.88 -15.96 6.74
C ARG A 48 -6.00 -15.19 7.71
N VAL A 49 -4.69 -15.28 7.56
CA VAL A 49 -3.77 -14.60 8.46
C VAL A 49 -3.77 -13.10 8.22
N TYR A 50 -3.75 -12.62 6.98
CA TYR A 50 -3.62 -11.19 6.71
C TYR A 50 -4.95 -10.45 6.69
N VAL A 51 -5.94 -10.96 5.96
CA VAL A 51 -7.25 -10.32 5.83
C VAL A 51 -8.05 -10.51 7.11
N ASP A 52 -8.18 -11.75 7.59
CA ASP A 52 -9.03 -12.01 8.75
C ASP A 52 -8.42 -11.45 10.04
N SER A 53 -7.09 -11.40 10.19
CA SER A 53 -6.47 -10.71 11.35
C SER A 53 -6.70 -9.20 11.31
N ALA A 54 -6.67 -8.57 10.13
CA ALA A 54 -6.91 -7.14 9.98
C ALA A 54 -8.35 -6.77 10.37
N VAL A 55 -9.32 -7.63 10.07
CA VAL A 55 -10.74 -7.42 10.40
C VAL A 55 -11.21 -8.10 11.68
N SER A 56 -10.34 -8.84 12.38
CA SER A 56 -10.67 -9.64 13.57
C SER A 56 -11.38 -8.89 14.71
N LYS A 57 -11.18 -7.56 14.77
CA LYS A 57 -11.78 -6.69 15.79
C LYS A 57 -13.11 -6.06 15.36
N LEU A 58 -13.51 -6.27 14.12
CA LEU A 58 -14.74 -5.71 13.55
C LEU A 58 -15.91 -6.67 13.78
N PRO A 59 -17.15 -6.17 13.81
CA PRO A 59 -18.33 -7.04 13.78
C PRO A 59 -18.31 -7.95 12.55
N GLY A 60 -18.81 -9.19 12.69
CA GLY A 60 -18.69 -10.21 11.64
C GLY A 60 -19.25 -9.78 10.27
N PHE A 61 -20.37 -9.06 10.24
CA PHE A 61 -20.92 -8.55 8.97
C PHE A 61 -19.99 -7.54 8.28
N VAL A 62 -19.27 -6.71 9.04
CA VAL A 62 -18.30 -5.74 8.52
C VAL A 62 -17.08 -6.47 7.97
N ALA A 63 -16.57 -7.47 8.69
CA ALA A 63 -15.46 -8.30 8.25
C ALA A 63 -15.76 -8.99 6.91
N VAL A 64 -16.93 -9.62 6.78
CA VAL A 64 -17.38 -10.26 5.53
C VAL A 64 -17.52 -9.23 4.40
N THR A 65 -18.06 -8.05 4.69
CA THR A 65 -18.21 -6.98 3.69
C THR A 65 -16.85 -6.50 3.19
N ILE A 66 -15.89 -6.26 4.09
CA ILE A 66 -14.53 -5.84 3.72
C ILE A 66 -13.83 -6.91 2.90
N ARG A 67 -13.97 -8.19 3.26
CA ARG A 67 -13.41 -9.30 2.47
C ARG A 67 -13.96 -9.32 1.04
N LYS A 68 -15.26 -9.08 0.87
CA LYS A 68 -15.91 -8.99 -0.46
C LYS A 68 -15.49 -7.74 -1.24
N VAL A 69 -15.29 -6.61 -0.56
CA VAL A 69 -14.76 -5.38 -1.18
C VAL A 69 -13.31 -5.59 -1.65
N LEU A 70 -12.48 -6.25 -0.85
CA LEU A 70 -11.11 -6.62 -1.24
C LEU A 70 -11.14 -7.54 -2.46
N ALA A 71 -12.01 -8.54 -2.47
CA ALA A 71 -12.17 -9.45 -3.61
C ALA A 71 -12.55 -8.72 -4.91
N GLU A 72 -13.44 -7.72 -4.87
CA GLU A 72 -13.80 -6.90 -6.05
C GLU A 72 -12.64 -6.02 -6.53
N SER A 73 -11.73 -5.64 -5.63
CA SER A 73 -10.61 -4.76 -5.97
C SER A 73 -9.46 -5.47 -6.68
N LEU A 74 -9.46 -6.81 -6.64
CA LEU A 74 -8.45 -7.66 -7.25
C LEU A 74 -8.94 -8.17 -8.61
N ASP A 75 -8.00 -8.43 -9.52
CA ASP A 75 -8.29 -9.09 -10.79
C ASP A 75 -8.76 -10.54 -10.57
N ASP A 76 -9.52 -11.08 -11.53
CA ASP A 76 -10.18 -12.38 -11.37
C ASP A 76 -9.20 -13.54 -11.10
N ILE A 77 -8.03 -13.52 -11.75
CA ILE A 77 -6.98 -14.52 -11.56
C ILE A 77 -6.45 -14.44 -10.12
N MET A 78 -6.10 -13.24 -9.66
CA MET A 78 -5.58 -13.01 -8.30
C MET A 78 -6.61 -13.33 -7.22
N ARG A 79 -7.87 -12.93 -7.43
CA ARG A 79 -8.96 -13.27 -6.51
C ARG A 79 -9.13 -14.78 -6.38
N THR A 80 -9.09 -15.49 -7.50
CA THR A 80 -9.23 -16.95 -7.54
C THR A 80 -8.02 -17.64 -6.91
N SER A 81 -6.80 -17.15 -7.17
CA SER A 81 -5.56 -17.71 -6.59
C SER A 81 -5.51 -17.57 -5.07
N LEU A 82 -6.10 -16.51 -4.53
CA LEU A 82 -6.23 -16.23 -3.09
C LEU A 82 -7.45 -16.90 -2.44
N CYS A 83 -8.23 -17.70 -3.18
CA CYS A 83 -9.44 -18.35 -2.68
C CYS A 83 -10.46 -17.34 -2.10
N LEU A 84 -10.54 -16.15 -2.69
CA LEU A 84 -11.49 -15.11 -2.28
C LEU A 84 -12.83 -15.27 -2.99
N GLU A 85 -13.90 -15.32 -2.22
CA GLU A 85 -15.25 -15.38 -2.75
C GLU A 85 -15.58 -14.11 -3.55
N PRO A 86 -16.23 -14.25 -4.72
CA PRO A 86 -16.68 -13.09 -5.46
C PRO A 86 -17.76 -12.33 -4.64
N PRO A 87 -17.78 -11.00 -4.71
CA PRO A 87 -18.89 -10.22 -4.16
C PRO A 87 -20.18 -10.53 -4.93
N GLY A 88 -21.33 -10.37 -4.25
CA GLY A 88 -22.62 -10.47 -4.94
C GLY A 88 -22.78 -9.36 -5.99
N LEU A 89 -23.62 -9.60 -6.99
CA LEU A 89 -23.85 -8.68 -8.13
C LEU A 89 -24.19 -7.25 -7.67
N LEU A 90 -25.06 -7.12 -6.67
CA LEU A 90 -25.46 -5.82 -6.12
C LEU A 90 -24.27 -5.07 -5.49
N LEU A 91 -23.43 -5.79 -4.73
CA LEU A 91 -22.27 -5.20 -4.07
C LEU A 91 -21.20 -4.80 -5.10
N SER A 92 -20.93 -5.66 -6.09
CA SER A 92 -20.00 -5.35 -7.19
C SER A 92 -20.46 -4.11 -7.96
N ALA A 93 -21.74 -4.05 -8.34
CA ALA A 93 -22.32 -2.90 -9.03
C ALA A 93 -22.19 -1.62 -8.18
N PHE A 94 -22.50 -1.70 -6.87
CA PHE A 94 -22.36 -0.58 -5.95
C PHE A 94 -20.90 -0.08 -5.86
N ILE A 95 -19.93 -0.99 -5.68
CA ILE A 95 -18.50 -0.64 -5.62
C ILE A 95 -18.05 0.04 -6.91
N LYS A 96 -18.44 -0.50 -8.07
CA LYS A 96 -18.13 0.08 -9.39
C LYS A 96 -18.72 1.47 -9.55
N VAL A 97 -19.98 1.68 -9.16
CA VAL A 97 -20.63 3.00 -9.19
C VAL A 97 -19.90 3.99 -8.29
N VAL A 98 -19.59 3.62 -7.04
CA VAL A 98 -18.86 4.48 -6.10
C VAL A 98 -17.47 4.83 -6.64
N ARG A 99 -16.75 3.86 -7.22
CA ARG A 99 -15.43 4.07 -7.82
C ARG A 99 -15.49 5.04 -9.01
N THR A 100 -16.40 4.79 -9.96
CA THR A 100 -16.59 5.65 -11.13
C THR A 100 -17.04 7.04 -10.73
N PHE A 101 -18.00 7.14 -9.80
CA PHE A 101 -18.44 8.42 -9.25
C PHE A 101 -17.28 9.18 -8.63
N ARG A 102 -16.47 8.54 -7.78
CA ARG A 102 -15.30 9.17 -7.16
C ARG A 102 -14.30 9.66 -8.21
N ILE A 103 -14.01 8.86 -9.24
CA ILE A 103 -13.08 9.24 -10.31
C ILE A 103 -13.61 10.46 -11.06
N THR A 104 -14.88 10.43 -11.48
CA THR A 104 -15.52 11.54 -12.20
C THR A 104 -15.59 12.80 -11.35
N TYR A 105 -15.98 12.66 -10.08
CA TYR A 105 -16.01 13.77 -9.12
C TYR A 105 -14.63 14.39 -8.92
N LEU A 106 -13.61 13.56 -8.67
CA LEU A 106 -12.25 14.06 -8.47
C LEU A 106 -11.63 14.66 -9.74
N ARG A 107 -12.04 14.19 -10.93
CA ARG A 107 -11.53 14.69 -12.21
C ARG A 107 -12.16 16.02 -12.63
N TYR A 108 -13.47 16.20 -12.41
CA TYR A 108 -14.20 17.35 -12.96
C TYR A 108 -14.69 18.35 -11.92
N MET A 109 -14.96 17.92 -10.68
CA MET A 109 -15.61 18.75 -9.65
C MET A 109 -14.68 19.13 -8.50
N ALA A 110 -13.65 18.33 -8.24
CA ALA A 110 -12.71 18.63 -7.17
C ALA A 110 -11.70 19.69 -7.62
N LEU A 111 -11.52 20.72 -6.79
CA LEU A 111 -10.47 21.70 -6.97
C LEU A 111 -9.09 21.03 -6.92
N PRO A 112 -8.11 21.51 -7.71
CA PRO A 112 -6.73 21.05 -7.59
C PRO A 112 -6.27 21.22 -6.16
N ARG A 113 -5.59 20.19 -5.63
CA ARG A 113 -5.15 20.16 -4.24
C ARG A 113 -4.22 21.35 -3.97
N SER A 114 -4.64 22.27 -3.10
CA SER A 114 -3.91 23.51 -2.80
C SER A 114 -2.76 23.33 -1.79
N ARG A 115 -2.76 22.23 -1.01
CA ARG A 115 -1.72 21.93 -0.03
C ARG A 115 -1.31 20.45 -0.10
N PRO A 116 -0.01 20.13 -0.01
CA PRO A 116 0.44 18.74 0.00
C PRO A 116 -0.12 18.02 1.23
N ILE A 117 -0.44 16.73 1.07
CA ILE A 117 -0.76 15.88 2.22
C ILE A 117 0.56 15.57 2.94
N ARG A 118 0.63 15.94 4.21
CA ARG A 118 1.76 15.63 5.09
C ARG A 118 1.34 14.49 6.00
N LEU A 119 1.94 13.31 5.81
CA LEU A 119 1.68 12.15 6.66
C LEU A 119 2.57 12.16 7.92
N VAL A 120 3.76 12.72 7.77
CA VAL A 120 4.79 12.88 8.80
C VAL A 120 5.08 14.37 8.96
N ALA A 121 5.33 14.79 10.20
CA ALA A 121 5.76 16.16 10.47
C ALA A 121 7.11 16.46 9.78
N GLU A 122 7.26 17.68 9.27
CA GLU A 122 8.51 18.12 8.61
C GLU A 122 9.68 18.24 9.59
N GLN A 123 9.38 18.50 10.85
CA GLN A 123 10.37 18.66 11.91
C GLN A 123 10.18 17.58 12.98
N PRO A 124 11.29 17.10 13.57
CA PRO A 124 11.22 16.18 14.69
C PRO A 124 10.57 16.87 15.90
N ASN A 125 10.11 16.06 16.84
CA ASN A 125 9.51 16.57 18.07
C ASN A 125 10.49 17.46 18.85
N PRO A 126 10.03 18.55 19.48
CA PRO A 126 10.91 19.40 20.28
C PRO A 126 11.50 18.59 21.45
N GLY A 127 12.83 18.49 21.50
CA GLY A 127 13.57 17.77 22.52
C GLY A 127 13.91 16.30 22.21
N THR A 128 13.43 15.73 21.09
CA THR A 128 13.82 14.40 20.61
C THR A 128 14.07 14.40 19.10
N THR A 129 14.82 13.42 18.58
CA THR A 129 15.01 13.24 17.12
C THR A 129 13.87 12.44 16.48
N HIS A 130 12.78 12.20 17.21
CA HIS A 130 11.69 11.31 16.78
C HIS A 130 10.60 12.04 16.00
N PHE A 131 9.99 11.33 15.06
CA PHE A 131 8.85 11.75 14.26
C PHE A 131 7.56 11.06 14.72
N ASN A 132 6.44 11.76 14.63
CA ASN A 132 5.11 11.19 14.84
C ASN A 132 4.30 11.19 13.53
N PHE A 133 3.34 10.27 13.44
CA PHE A 133 2.30 10.31 12.42
C PHE A 133 1.10 11.13 12.91
N ASP A 134 0.52 11.88 11.97
CA ASP A 134 -0.73 12.64 12.22
C ASP A 134 -2.00 11.83 11.91
N GLN A 135 -1.86 10.73 11.14
CA GLN A 135 -3.00 9.92 10.72
C GLN A 135 -3.42 8.93 11.82
N LEU A 136 -4.69 9.04 12.23
CA LEU A 136 -5.33 8.04 13.09
C LEU A 136 -5.70 6.79 12.29
N SER A 137 -5.36 5.64 12.85
CA SER A 137 -5.73 4.32 12.32
C SER A 137 -6.28 3.44 13.46
N PHE A 138 -6.72 2.22 13.14
CA PHE A 138 -7.17 1.25 14.15
C PHE A 138 -6.11 0.92 15.21
N GLN A 139 -4.83 1.05 14.85
CA GLN A 139 -3.69 0.83 15.72
C GLN A 139 -2.77 2.06 15.65
N PRO A 140 -2.83 2.97 16.64
CA PRO A 140 -2.21 4.29 16.56
C PRO A 140 -0.71 4.26 16.86
N TRP A 141 0.06 3.54 16.05
CA TRP A 141 1.52 3.45 16.15
C TRP A 141 2.17 4.81 15.92
N TYR A 142 3.01 5.24 16.86
CA TYR A 142 3.76 6.49 16.82
C TYR A 142 2.91 7.75 16.64
N VAL A 143 1.66 7.72 17.13
CA VAL A 143 0.76 8.89 17.11
C VAL A 143 0.86 9.63 18.45
N LYS A 144 1.05 10.94 18.41
CA LYS A 144 1.13 11.77 19.61
C LYS A 144 -0.24 11.84 20.31
N PRO A 145 -0.32 11.57 21.63
CA PRO A 145 -1.57 11.68 22.37
C PRO A 145 -1.93 13.16 22.48
N ASN A 146 -3.00 13.56 21.79
CA ASN A 146 -3.61 14.87 21.93
C ASN A 146 -5.14 14.71 22.08
N PHE A 147 -5.82 15.81 22.44
CA PHE A 147 -7.27 15.77 22.68
C PHE A 147 -8.04 15.29 21.44
N ARG A 148 -7.65 15.75 20.25
CA ARG A 148 -8.28 15.37 18.97
C ARG A 148 -8.05 13.89 18.62
N ALA A 149 -6.88 13.35 18.91
CA ALA A 149 -6.50 11.95 18.68
C ALA A 149 -7.22 10.99 19.63
N SER A 150 -7.64 11.49 20.80
CA SER A 150 -8.31 10.68 21.82
C SER A 150 -9.84 10.80 21.76
N TRP A 151 -10.35 11.98 21.44
CA TRP A 151 -11.79 12.33 21.56
C TRP A 151 -12.40 12.94 20.29
N GLY A 152 -11.63 13.07 19.21
CA GLY A 152 -12.15 13.57 17.94
C GLY A 152 -13.17 12.60 17.31
N PRO A 153 -14.02 13.08 16.37
CA PRO A 153 -15.07 12.26 15.77
C PRO A 153 -14.52 11.01 15.06
N VAL A 154 -13.38 11.14 14.37
CA VAL A 154 -12.69 10.01 13.74
C VAL A 154 -12.18 9.01 14.78
N ALA A 155 -11.64 9.48 15.91
CA ALA A 155 -11.16 8.62 16.99
C ALA A 155 -12.32 7.85 17.65
N LEU A 156 -13.47 8.51 17.86
CA LEU A 156 -14.68 7.88 18.38
C LEU A 156 -15.22 6.81 17.42
N LEU A 157 -15.25 7.10 16.12
CA LEU A 157 -15.67 6.13 15.09
C LEU A 157 -14.72 4.92 15.02
N LEU A 158 -13.41 5.15 15.01
CA LEU A 158 -12.45 4.04 15.05
C LEU A 158 -12.64 3.20 16.32
N ARG A 159 -12.87 3.85 17.47
CA ARG A 159 -13.12 3.18 18.75
C ARG A 159 -14.41 2.35 18.74
N SER A 160 -15.49 2.81 18.10
CA SER A 160 -16.71 2.00 17.95
C SER A 160 -16.50 0.74 17.12
N PHE A 161 -15.51 0.73 16.24
CA PHE A 161 -15.07 -0.43 15.47
C PHE A 161 -13.86 -1.17 16.08
N GLY A 162 -13.62 -1.03 17.39
CA GLY A 162 -12.55 -1.77 18.09
C GLY A 162 -11.14 -1.19 17.92
N GLY A 163 -11.02 -0.01 17.31
CA GLY A 163 -9.79 0.78 17.25
C GLY A 163 -9.32 1.23 18.62
N LYS A 164 -8.01 1.48 18.74
CA LYS A 164 -7.35 1.91 19.99
C LYS A 164 -6.99 3.40 19.92
N VAL A 165 -6.91 4.06 21.06
CA VAL A 165 -6.42 5.44 21.18
C VAL A 165 -4.93 5.45 21.58
N PRO A 166 -4.14 6.46 21.15
CA PRO A 166 -2.70 6.50 21.45
C PRO A 166 -2.39 6.53 22.96
N SER A 167 -3.33 7.03 23.77
CA SER A 167 -3.18 7.15 25.23
C SER A 167 -3.32 5.84 26.00
N TRP A 168 -3.85 4.76 25.40
CA TRP A 168 -4.16 3.51 26.11
C TRP A 168 -2.96 2.62 26.41
N SER A 169 -1.93 2.61 25.56
CA SER A 169 -0.74 1.78 25.79
C SER A 169 0.50 2.50 25.26
N LYS A 170 1.22 3.15 26.18
CA LYS A 170 2.43 3.90 25.87
C LYS A 170 3.56 2.98 25.38
N GLU A 171 3.72 1.82 26.01
CA GLU A 171 4.77 0.86 25.65
C GLU A 171 4.53 0.24 24.27
N ARG A 172 3.29 -0.19 23.99
CA ARG A 172 2.95 -0.81 22.72
C ARG A 172 3.03 0.20 21.59
N TYR A 173 2.27 1.29 21.66
CA TYR A 173 2.07 2.18 20.51
C TYR A 173 3.13 3.27 20.37
N GLN A 174 4.07 3.37 21.31
CA GLN A 174 5.24 4.25 21.24
C GLN A 174 4.87 5.71 20.86
N PRO A 175 4.03 6.39 21.67
CA PRO A 175 3.57 7.76 21.39
C PRO A 175 4.70 8.79 21.32
N GLN A 176 5.89 8.46 21.85
CA GLN A 176 7.11 9.27 21.75
C GLN A 176 7.63 9.46 20.31
N GLY A 177 7.07 8.72 19.34
CA GLY A 177 7.48 8.77 17.94
C GLY A 177 8.51 7.70 17.60
N TYR A 178 8.95 7.70 16.34
CA TYR A 178 9.97 6.81 15.82
C TYR A 178 11.14 7.59 15.24
N ASP A 179 12.33 6.99 15.27
CA ASP A 179 13.45 7.40 14.43
C ASP A 179 13.49 6.48 13.21
N LEU A 180 13.77 7.04 12.03
CA LEU A 180 13.81 6.31 10.76
C LEU A 180 14.85 5.18 10.80
N MET A 181 15.93 5.37 11.57
CA MET A 181 17.02 4.41 11.68
C MET A 181 16.70 3.25 12.64
N THR A 182 15.72 3.41 13.52
CA THR A 182 15.40 2.45 14.58
C THR A 182 13.97 1.93 14.52
N ILE A 183 13.24 2.25 13.44
CA ILE A 183 11.87 1.78 13.25
C ILE A 183 11.82 0.27 13.05
N GLY A 184 10.93 -0.40 13.78
CA GLY A 184 10.67 -1.82 13.59
C GLY A 184 10.18 -2.53 14.85
N PRO A 185 9.83 -3.82 14.73
CA PRO A 185 9.63 -4.70 15.88
C PRO A 185 10.91 -4.75 16.73
N ASP A 186 10.77 -4.91 18.05
CA ASP A 186 11.91 -4.95 18.99
C ASP A 186 13.12 -5.81 18.54
N PRO A 187 12.96 -7.03 17.99
CA PRO A 187 14.11 -7.83 17.54
C PRO A 187 14.83 -7.31 16.28
N GLN A 188 14.21 -6.39 15.53
CA GLN A 188 14.75 -5.77 14.32
C GLN A 188 15.21 -4.32 14.54
N LYS A 189 14.91 -3.71 15.69
CA LYS A 189 15.33 -2.35 16.00
C LYS A 189 16.85 -2.23 15.97
N GLY A 190 17.35 -1.23 15.23
CA GLY A 190 18.79 -0.89 15.15
C GLY A 190 19.63 -1.82 14.26
N LYS A 191 19.03 -2.80 13.58
CA LYS A 191 19.73 -3.68 12.63
C LYS A 191 19.69 -3.10 11.21
N GLY A 192 20.71 -3.42 10.40
CA GLY A 192 20.75 -3.06 8.97
C GLY A 192 21.20 -1.62 8.67
N VAL A 193 21.60 -0.85 9.68
CA VAL A 193 22.09 0.53 9.50
C VAL A 193 23.36 0.56 8.64
N GLU A 194 24.33 -0.31 8.93
CA GLU A 194 25.59 -0.38 8.18
C GLU A 194 25.39 -0.85 6.73
N GLU A 195 24.51 -1.84 6.52
CA GLU A 195 24.14 -2.33 5.19
C GLU A 195 23.47 -1.23 4.37
N MET A 196 22.55 -0.47 4.99
CA MET A 196 21.87 0.66 4.35
C MET A 196 22.88 1.74 3.95
N VAL A 197 23.80 2.13 4.85
CA VAL A 197 24.82 3.14 4.56
C VAL A 197 25.70 2.70 3.38
N THR A 198 26.09 1.42 3.37
CA THR A 198 26.88 0.83 2.29
C THR A 198 26.11 0.83 0.97
N ALA A 199 24.85 0.37 0.97
CA ALA A 199 24.00 0.35 -0.22
C ALA A 199 23.73 1.75 -0.78
N VAL A 200 23.48 2.74 0.09
CA VAL A 200 23.34 4.15 -0.31
C VAL A 200 24.64 4.67 -0.92
N GLY A 201 25.80 4.30 -0.36
CA GLY A 201 27.11 4.62 -0.94
C GLY A 201 27.26 4.06 -2.37
N VAL A 202 26.90 2.78 -2.57
CA VAL A 202 26.93 2.13 -3.89
C VAL A 202 25.99 2.81 -4.87
N ILE A 203 24.76 3.15 -4.46
CA ILE A 203 23.78 3.83 -5.32
C ILE A 203 24.27 5.22 -5.71
N LYS A 204 24.82 6.00 -4.75
CA LYS A 204 25.40 7.32 -5.03
C LYS A 204 26.57 7.23 -6.01
N ALA A 205 27.43 6.23 -5.84
CA ALA A 205 28.58 6.01 -6.72
C ALA A 205 28.19 5.59 -8.14
N ARG A 206 27.06 4.88 -8.30
CA ARG A 206 26.52 4.47 -9.61
C ARG A 206 25.89 5.60 -10.41
N GLY A 207 25.69 6.78 -9.82
CA GLY A 207 24.99 7.90 -10.44
C GLY A 207 23.48 7.68 -10.55
N VAL A 208 22.70 8.77 -10.59
CA VAL A 208 21.25 8.70 -10.80
C VAL A 208 21.00 8.08 -12.16
N ALA A 209 20.31 6.94 -12.20
CA ALA A 209 19.93 6.29 -13.45
C ALA A 209 19.20 7.31 -14.34
N THR A 210 19.82 7.65 -15.46
CA THR A 210 19.20 8.45 -16.52
C THR A 210 17.89 7.77 -16.91
N CYS A 211 16.82 8.55 -17.05
CA CYS A 211 15.51 8.02 -17.43
C CYS A 211 15.68 7.16 -18.70
N PRO A 212 15.26 5.87 -18.71
CA PRO A 212 15.44 5.00 -19.86
C PRO A 212 14.69 5.49 -21.12
N PHE A 213 13.82 6.49 -20.98
CA PHE A 213 13.07 7.13 -22.04
C PHE A 213 13.59 8.52 -22.44
N SER A 214 14.70 9.01 -21.88
CA SER A 214 15.19 10.36 -22.19
C SER A 214 15.88 10.50 -23.56
N GLN A 215 16.11 9.40 -24.28
CA GLN A 215 16.79 9.41 -25.59
C GLN A 215 15.84 9.54 -26.80
N GLY A 216 14.55 9.81 -26.60
CA GLY A 216 13.55 9.91 -27.69
C GLY A 216 13.42 11.27 -28.40
N LEU A 217 14.26 12.27 -28.09
CA LEU A 217 14.22 13.59 -28.73
C LEU A 217 15.54 13.86 -29.46
N GLY A 218 15.74 13.15 -30.56
CA GLY A 218 16.97 13.22 -31.34
C GLY A 218 16.83 12.58 -32.72
N SER A 219 15.85 13.03 -33.50
CA SER A 219 15.85 12.91 -34.96
C SER A 219 14.99 14.02 -35.56
#